data_AF-A0A3C1Z1W9-F1
#
_entry.id   AF-A0A3C1Z1W9-F1
#
_cell.length_a   1.000
_cell.length_b   1.000
_cell.length_c   1.000
_cell.angle_alpha   90.00
_cell.angle_beta   90.00
_cell.angle_gamma   90.00
#
_symmetry.space_group_name_H-M   'P 1'
#
loop_
_entity.id
_entity.type
_entity.pdbx_description
1 polymer ?
#
loop_
_entity_poly.entity_id
_entity_poly.type
_entity_poly.pdbx_seq_one_letter_code
_entity_poly.pdbx_strand_id
1 'polypeptide(L)'
;MKHLESPIHTGRNRHAQQLLQTALGYQSTVLQLVHRLMLEEAPPEVVHALRTHIRRLQALLELYGDADHARLMAGCVRRLSKLRALQVFRQYLVTIDACRSDLALVDARIHKQVRTLRQAGAPEQIAQAVRELVFPSAAASDALLLERLDSVRHDHQRRCRRLIEAARDSPRRKRLHALRLRLKTIRYQREWFEPQTDQHRACQKQIIRLQGLLGQYEELADFRRWGKRLSAVVQDRITTDWKKSRKRARKVPGNLSWLRRALGTRELWVPS
;
A
#
# COMPACT_ATOMS: atom_id res chain seq x y z
N MET A 1 -18.54 -6.90 -54.32
CA MET A 1 -17.37 -6.54 -53.49
C MET A 1 -17.76 -6.69 -52.02
N LYS A 2 -17.30 -7.74 -51.36
CA LYS A 2 -17.53 -7.96 -49.92
C LYS A 2 -16.42 -7.25 -49.15
N HIS A 3 -16.78 -6.27 -48.33
CA HIS A 3 -15.85 -5.68 -47.36
C HIS A 3 -15.46 -6.76 -46.35
N LEU A 4 -14.19 -7.15 -46.36
CA LEU A 4 -13.55 -7.89 -45.27
C LEU A 4 -13.28 -6.90 -44.14
N GLU A 5 -14.20 -6.81 -43.18
CA GLU A 5 -13.87 -6.27 -41.87
C GLU A 5 -12.83 -7.19 -41.22
N SER A 6 -11.63 -6.68 -41.02
CA SER A 6 -10.53 -7.41 -40.37
C SER A 6 -10.67 -7.34 -38.85
N PRO A 7 -10.84 -8.47 -38.13
CA PRO A 7 -10.84 -8.48 -36.67
C PRO A 7 -9.42 -8.79 -36.17
N ILE A 8 -8.47 -7.85 -36.26
CA ILE A 8 -7.05 -8.13 -35.92
C ILE A 8 -6.47 -7.22 -34.80
N HIS A 9 -7.22 -6.22 -34.31
CA HIS A 9 -6.64 -5.22 -33.37
C HIS A 9 -7.21 -5.21 -31.95
N THR A 10 -8.31 -5.93 -31.67
CA THR A 10 -8.93 -5.91 -30.34
C THR A 10 -8.25 -6.83 -29.30
N GLY A 11 -7.42 -7.79 -29.73
CA GLY A 11 -6.78 -8.76 -28.82
C GLY A 11 -5.33 -8.49 -28.41
N ARG A 12 -4.58 -7.63 -29.12
CA ARG A 12 -3.12 -7.51 -28.95
C ARG A 12 -2.65 -6.64 -27.76
N ASN A 13 -3.53 -5.80 -27.21
CA ASN A 13 -3.20 -4.83 -26.15
C ASN A 13 -4.18 -4.88 -24.96
N ARG A 14 -4.86 -6.01 -24.74
CA ARG A 14 -5.94 -6.11 -23.73
C ARG A 14 -5.40 -5.81 -22.33
N HIS A 15 -4.25 -6.37 -21.98
CA HIS A 15 -3.67 -6.22 -20.65
C HIS A 15 -3.11 -4.80 -20.44
N ALA A 16 -2.45 -4.24 -21.46
CA ALA A 16 -1.95 -2.88 -21.46
C ALA A 16 -3.08 -1.84 -21.36
N GLN A 17 -4.17 -2.03 -22.11
CA GLN A 17 -5.36 -1.17 -22.04
C GLN A 17 -6.05 -1.27 -20.68
N GLN A 18 -6.25 -2.47 -20.14
CA GLN A 18 -6.83 -2.65 -18.81
C GLN A 18 -6.01 -1.95 -17.72
N LEU A 19 -4.68 -2.08 -17.80
CA LEU A 19 -3.78 -1.45 -16.85
C LEU A 19 -3.82 0.09 -16.95
N LEU A 20 -3.87 0.63 -18.18
CA LEU A 20 -4.03 2.06 -18.41
C LEU A 20 -5.37 2.59 -17.85
N GLN A 21 -6.48 1.90 -18.12
CA GLN A 21 -7.79 2.29 -17.58
C GLN A 21 -7.79 2.24 -16.04
N THR A 22 -7.15 1.24 -15.46
CA THR A 22 -6.96 1.13 -14.00
C THR A 22 -6.16 2.31 -13.45
N ALA A 23 -5.09 2.72 -14.15
CA ALA A 23 -4.25 3.85 -13.79
C ALA A 23 -5.03 5.18 -13.78
N LEU A 24 -5.75 5.45 -14.86
CA LEU A 24 -6.60 6.62 -15.02
C LEU A 24 -7.71 6.65 -13.96
N GLY A 25 -8.32 5.50 -13.68
CA GLY A 25 -9.31 5.35 -12.60
C GLY A 25 -8.74 5.72 -11.23
N TYR A 26 -7.53 5.26 -10.90
CA TYR A 26 -6.86 5.65 -9.66
C TYR A 26 -6.50 7.13 -9.62
N GLN A 27 -5.99 7.70 -10.73
CA GLN A 27 -5.68 9.12 -10.83
C GLN A 27 -6.92 9.98 -10.56
N SER A 28 -8.02 9.68 -11.25
CA SER A 28 -9.31 10.37 -11.08
C SER A 28 -9.83 10.27 -9.64
N THR A 29 -9.81 9.05 -9.07
CA THR A 29 -10.24 8.83 -7.68
C THR A 29 -9.37 9.61 -6.68
N VAL A 30 -8.06 9.66 -6.89
CA VAL A 30 -7.16 10.44 -6.03
C VAL A 30 -7.51 11.92 -6.08
N LEU A 31 -7.73 12.50 -7.27
CA LEU A 31 -8.10 13.91 -7.41
C LEU A 31 -9.45 14.23 -6.74
N GLN A 32 -10.45 13.36 -6.89
CA GLN A 32 -11.73 13.49 -6.20
C GLN A 32 -11.58 13.45 -4.66
N LEU A 33 -10.80 12.49 -4.15
CA LEU A 33 -10.55 12.36 -2.70
C LEU A 33 -9.74 13.53 -2.13
N VAL A 34 -8.80 14.08 -2.90
CA VAL A 34 -8.07 15.30 -2.51
C VAL A 34 -9.01 16.49 -2.45
N HIS A 35 -9.91 16.64 -3.42
CA HIS A 35 -10.91 17.71 -3.39
C HIS A 35 -11.81 17.60 -2.15
N ARG A 36 -12.29 16.40 -1.82
CA ARG A 36 -13.02 16.17 -0.56
C ARG A 36 -12.20 16.51 0.69
N LEU A 37 -10.90 16.18 0.70
CA LEU A 37 -9.99 16.52 1.80
C LEU A 37 -9.81 18.04 1.98
N MET A 38 -9.95 18.81 0.91
CA MET A 38 -9.91 20.28 0.95
C MET A 38 -11.20 20.88 1.53
N LEU A 39 -12.36 20.29 1.23
CA LEU A 39 -13.67 20.80 1.63
C LEU A 39 -14.13 20.35 3.02
N GLU A 40 -13.86 19.09 3.40
CA GLU A 40 -14.37 18.45 4.61
C GLU A 40 -13.29 18.31 5.71
N GLU A 41 -13.71 18.01 6.94
CA GLU A 41 -12.81 17.59 8.02
C GLU A 41 -12.23 16.18 7.76
N ALA A 42 -11.19 16.12 6.92
CA ALA A 42 -10.32 14.97 6.66
C ALA A 42 -10.78 13.58 7.20
N PRO A 43 -11.88 13.01 6.69
CA PRO A 43 -12.47 11.81 7.28
C PRO A 43 -11.50 10.61 7.23
N PRO A 44 -11.48 9.72 8.24
CA PRO A 44 -10.54 8.60 8.28
C PRO A 44 -10.57 7.68 7.05
N GLU A 45 -11.75 7.43 6.51
CA GLU A 45 -11.99 6.64 5.30
C GLU A 45 -11.47 7.34 4.05
N VAL A 46 -11.65 8.66 3.93
CA VAL A 46 -11.12 9.47 2.81
C VAL A 46 -9.59 9.44 2.84
N VAL A 47 -8.98 9.71 4.00
CA VAL A 47 -7.52 9.66 4.16
C VAL A 47 -6.99 8.24 3.90
N HIS A 48 -7.71 7.20 4.32
CA HIS A 48 -7.33 5.82 4.06
C HIS A 48 -7.39 5.47 2.57
N ALA A 49 -8.48 5.81 1.90
CA ALA A 49 -8.68 5.57 0.48
C ALA A 49 -7.63 6.32 -0.35
N LEU A 50 -7.43 7.61 -0.07
CA LEU A 50 -6.45 8.46 -0.74
C LEU A 50 -5.05 7.85 -0.69
N ARG A 51 -4.60 7.45 0.50
CA ARG A 51 -3.30 6.78 0.67
C ARG A 51 -3.20 5.46 -0.10
N THR A 52 -4.30 4.72 -0.19
CA THR A 52 -4.34 3.43 -0.87
C THR A 52 -4.22 3.61 -2.38
N HIS A 53 -4.97 4.55 -2.97
CA HIS A 53 -4.89 4.83 -4.40
C HIS A 53 -3.56 5.46 -4.80
N ILE A 54 -2.99 6.38 -4.00
CA ILE A 54 -1.63 6.89 -4.27
C ILE A 54 -0.58 5.76 -4.18
N ARG A 55 -0.73 4.81 -3.24
CA ARG A 55 0.15 3.62 -3.17
C ARG A 55 0.02 2.71 -4.40
N ARG A 56 -1.18 2.58 -4.96
CA ARG A 56 -1.42 1.83 -6.21
C ARG A 56 -0.78 2.54 -7.41
N LEU A 57 -0.94 3.86 -7.52
CA LEU A 57 -0.25 4.68 -8.53
C LEU A 57 1.27 4.56 -8.41
N GLN A 58 1.82 4.64 -7.20
CA GLN A 58 3.25 4.40 -6.97
C GLN A 58 3.69 3.03 -7.50
N ALA A 59 2.96 1.97 -7.16
CA ALA A 59 3.32 0.61 -7.57
C ALA A 59 3.29 0.45 -9.10
N LEU A 60 2.39 1.17 -9.76
CA LEU A 60 2.26 1.22 -11.23
C LEU A 60 3.46 1.93 -11.88
N LEU A 61 3.86 3.06 -11.33
CA LEU A 61 5.04 3.80 -11.80
C LEU A 61 6.32 2.95 -11.61
N GLU A 62 6.42 2.22 -10.49
CA GLU A 62 7.50 1.23 -10.27
C GLU A 62 7.46 0.11 -11.33
N LEU A 63 6.26 -0.35 -11.75
CA LEU A 63 6.11 -1.31 -12.84
C LEU A 63 6.63 -0.72 -14.15
N TYR A 64 6.26 0.51 -14.52
CA TYR A 64 6.75 1.14 -15.75
C TYR A 64 8.22 1.59 -15.69
N GLY A 65 8.85 1.53 -14.52
CA GLY A 65 10.25 1.95 -14.34
C GLY A 65 10.43 3.46 -14.16
N ASP A 66 9.33 4.19 -13.98
CA ASP A 66 9.34 5.60 -13.65
C ASP A 66 9.64 5.80 -12.16
N ALA A 67 10.93 5.72 -11.84
CA ALA A 67 11.41 5.79 -10.48
C ALA A 67 11.14 7.17 -9.84
N ASP A 68 11.07 8.23 -10.64
CA ASP A 68 11.02 9.61 -10.15
C ASP A 68 9.59 9.95 -9.70
N HIS A 69 8.60 9.69 -10.55
CA HIS A 69 7.20 9.83 -10.17
C HIS A 69 6.79 8.82 -9.09
N ALA A 70 7.35 7.60 -9.09
CA ALA A 70 7.14 6.66 -7.99
C ALA A 70 7.62 7.22 -6.64
N ARG A 71 8.79 7.90 -6.62
CA ARG A 71 9.29 8.59 -5.41
C ARG A 71 8.40 9.76 -5.01
N LEU A 72 7.88 10.52 -5.97
CA LEU A 72 6.92 11.60 -5.73
C LEU A 72 5.65 11.08 -5.05
N MET A 73 5.03 10.02 -5.60
CA MET A 73 3.86 9.36 -5.01
C MET A 73 4.16 8.80 -3.62
N ALA A 74 5.38 8.25 -3.41
CA ALA A 74 5.81 7.83 -2.08
C ALA A 74 5.87 8.99 -1.10
N GLY A 75 6.31 10.18 -1.54
CA GLY A 75 6.27 11.43 -0.80
C GLY A 75 4.85 11.85 -0.43
N CYS A 76 3.92 11.83 -1.38
CA CYS A 76 2.50 12.13 -1.15
C CYS A 76 1.89 11.22 -0.06
N VAL A 77 2.15 9.91 -0.13
CA VAL A 77 1.72 8.97 0.94
C VAL A 77 2.39 9.32 2.26
N ARG A 78 3.67 9.69 2.28
CA ARG A 78 4.38 10.03 3.53
C ARG A 78 3.72 11.19 4.26
N ARG A 79 3.32 12.26 3.54
CA ARG A 79 2.62 13.43 4.09
C ARG A 79 1.40 13.04 4.91
N LEU A 80 0.58 12.12 4.40
CA LEU A 80 -0.64 11.65 5.06
C LEU A 80 -0.41 10.60 6.17
N SER A 81 0.81 10.10 6.35
CA SER A 81 1.06 8.90 7.17
C SER A 81 0.80 9.12 8.65
N LYS A 82 1.19 10.28 9.18
CA LYS A 82 0.98 10.59 10.60
C LYS A 82 -0.49 10.80 10.92
N LEU A 83 -1.23 11.54 10.08
CA LEU A 83 -2.68 11.72 10.24
C LEU A 83 -3.39 10.37 10.24
N ARG A 84 -3.14 9.53 9.21
CA ARG A 84 -3.78 8.21 9.14
C ARG A 84 -3.47 7.36 10.37
N ALA A 85 -2.22 7.33 10.82
CA ALA A 85 -1.83 6.53 11.96
C ALA A 85 -2.46 7.02 13.28
N LEU A 86 -2.66 8.33 13.45
CA LEU A 86 -3.43 8.87 14.58
C LEU A 86 -4.91 8.48 14.50
N GLN A 87 -5.52 8.49 13.31
CA GLN A 87 -6.90 8.02 13.13
C GLN A 87 -7.05 6.52 13.43
N VAL A 88 -6.09 5.67 13.02
CA VAL A 88 -6.08 4.25 13.45
C VAL A 88 -5.91 4.17 14.97
N PHE A 89 -5.04 4.98 15.56
CA PHE A 89 -4.82 4.96 17.00
C PHE A 89 -6.09 5.32 17.78
N ARG A 90 -6.82 6.35 17.34
CA ARG A 90 -8.13 6.70 17.89
C ARG A 90 -9.11 5.53 17.81
N GLN A 91 -9.21 4.88 16.65
CA GLN A 91 -10.07 3.71 16.48
C GLN A 91 -9.69 2.57 17.43
N TYR A 92 -8.38 2.32 17.58
CA TYR A 92 -7.88 1.33 18.54
C TYR A 92 -8.29 1.67 19.98
N LEU A 93 -8.20 2.93 20.39
CA LEU A 93 -8.63 3.37 21.72
C LEU A 93 -10.12 3.15 21.96
N VAL A 94 -10.96 3.42 20.94
CA VAL A 94 -12.39 3.09 20.98
C VAL A 94 -12.59 1.57 21.16
N THR A 95 -11.86 0.75 20.42
CA THR A 95 -11.99 -0.72 20.50
C THR A 95 -11.59 -1.32 21.86
N ILE A 96 -10.79 -0.61 22.65
CA ILE A 96 -10.39 -1.04 24.01
C ILE A 96 -11.12 -0.27 25.11
N ASP A 97 -12.22 0.43 24.77
CA ASP A 97 -13.05 1.21 25.69
C ASP A 97 -12.25 2.23 26.52
N ALA A 98 -11.30 2.92 25.87
CA ALA A 98 -10.54 3.98 26.53
C ALA A 98 -11.45 5.12 27.00
N CYS A 99 -11.08 5.77 28.11
CA CYS A 99 -11.87 6.84 28.68
C CYS A 99 -11.93 8.09 27.77
N ARG A 100 -12.95 8.94 28.00
CA ARG A 100 -13.19 10.14 27.19
C ARG A 100 -11.99 11.10 27.17
N SER A 101 -11.25 11.23 28.27
CA SER A 101 -10.07 12.08 28.34
C SER A 101 -8.93 11.57 27.44
N ASP A 102 -8.69 10.26 27.41
CA ASP A 102 -7.69 9.65 26.54
C ASP A 102 -8.05 9.83 25.04
N LEU A 103 -9.33 9.68 24.70
CA LEU A 103 -9.84 9.94 23.35
C LEU A 103 -9.67 11.42 22.97
N ALA A 104 -10.04 12.35 23.85
CA ALA A 104 -9.90 13.79 23.61
C ALA A 104 -8.44 14.21 23.36
N LEU A 105 -7.47 13.60 24.07
CA LEU A 105 -6.04 13.84 23.83
C LEU A 105 -5.60 13.43 22.42
N VAL A 106 -6.11 12.30 21.90
CA VAL A 106 -5.79 11.86 20.54
C VAL A 106 -6.52 12.70 19.51
N ASP A 107 -7.77 13.08 19.78
CA ASP A 107 -8.55 13.97 18.90
C ASP A 107 -7.87 15.32 18.75
N ALA A 108 -7.38 15.94 19.84
CA ALA A 108 -6.61 17.17 19.76
C ALA A 108 -5.34 17.03 18.88
N ARG A 109 -4.68 15.87 18.91
CA ARG A 109 -3.52 15.58 18.05
C ARG A 109 -3.92 15.41 16.58
N ILE A 110 -5.06 14.78 16.31
CA ILE A 110 -5.63 14.65 14.95
C ILE A 110 -5.91 16.04 14.38
N HIS A 111 -6.68 16.86 15.10
CA HIS A 111 -7.01 18.23 14.67
C HIS A 111 -5.75 19.07 14.42
N LYS A 112 -4.77 19.01 15.32
CA LYS A 112 -3.47 19.68 15.11
C LYS A 112 -2.79 19.19 13.83
N GLN A 113 -2.78 17.89 13.57
CA GLN A 113 -2.14 17.32 12.40
C GLN A 113 -2.87 17.68 11.09
N VAL A 114 -4.21 17.76 11.12
CA VAL A 114 -5.01 18.26 9.98
C VAL A 114 -4.64 19.70 9.66
N ARG A 115 -4.60 20.58 10.67
CA ARG A 115 -4.17 21.98 10.49
C ARG A 115 -2.77 22.09 9.91
N THR A 116 -1.80 21.33 10.44
CA THR A 116 -0.43 21.31 9.91
C THR A 116 -0.38 20.88 8.44
N LEU A 117 -1.20 19.91 8.03
CA LEU A 117 -1.24 19.47 6.63
C LEU A 117 -1.83 20.53 5.71
N ARG A 118 -2.89 21.22 6.14
CA ARG A 118 -3.49 22.33 5.37
C ARG A 118 -2.53 23.51 5.24
N GLN A 119 -1.91 23.93 6.35
CA GLN A 119 -0.92 25.01 6.35
C GLN A 119 0.28 24.72 5.45
N ALA A 120 0.67 23.45 5.31
CA ALA A 120 1.75 23.04 4.42
C ALA A 120 1.33 22.89 2.94
N GLY A 121 0.08 23.20 2.58
CA GLY A 121 -0.46 23.00 1.23
C GLY A 121 -0.41 21.53 0.78
N ALA A 122 -0.52 20.58 1.72
CA ALA A 122 -0.33 19.17 1.40
C ALA A 122 -1.38 18.62 0.43
N PRO A 123 -2.69 18.93 0.56
CA PRO A 123 -3.68 18.53 -0.44
C PRO A 123 -3.35 19.02 -1.85
N GLU A 124 -3.01 20.30 -2.00
CA GLU A 124 -2.70 20.96 -3.27
C GLU A 124 -1.46 20.32 -3.93
N GLN A 125 -0.40 20.09 -3.15
CA GLN A 125 0.80 19.42 -3.64
C GLN A 125 0.53 17.97 -4.06
N ILE A 126 -0.39 17.27 -3.39
CA ILE A 126 -0.80 15.93 -3.81
C ILE A 126 -1.58 16.00 -5.12
N ALA A 127 -2.53 16.94 -5.26
CA ALA A 127 -3.27 17.13 -6.50
C ALA A 127 -2.33 17.44 -7.67
N GLN A 128 -1.40 18.38 -7.49
CA GLN A 128 -0.44 18.77 -8.53
C GLN A 128 0.41 17.58 -8.97
N ALA A 129 1.04 16.89 -8.02
CA ALA A 129 1.86 15.71 -8.30
C ALA A 129 1.11 14.60 -9.04
N VAL A 130 -0.21 14.49 -8.85
CA VAL A 130 -1.06 13.49 -9.49
C VAL A 130 -1.52 13.94 -10.88
N ARG A 131 -1.76 15.24 -11.09
CA ARG A 131 -2.10 15.80 -12.41
C ARG A 131 -0.95 15.72 -13.40
N GLU A 132 0.29 15.86 -12.91
CA GLU A 132 1.50 15.77 -13.72
C GLU A 132 1.85 14.34 -14.15
N LEU A 133 1.16 13.32 -13.62
CA LEU A 133 1.40 11.94 -14.04
C LEU A 133 0.95 11.73 -15.49
N VAL A 134 1.90 11.32 -16.33
CA VAL A 134 1.66 10.86 -17.69
C VAL A 134 1.84 9.35 -17.72
N PHE A 135 0.81 8.62 -18.12
CA PHE A 135 0.91 7.18 -18.31
C PHE A 135 1.30 6.85 -19.76
N PRO A 136 2.05 5.76 -19.99
CA PRO A 136 2.36 5.31 -21.35
C PRO A 136 1.09 5.11 -22.18
N SER A 137 1.16 5.48 -23.45
CA SER A 137 0.03 5.39 -24.39
C SER A 137 -0.55 3.98 -24.50
N ALA A 138 -1.86 3.89 -24.77
CA ALA A 138 -2.58 2.65 -25.08
C ALA A 138 -2.01 1.87 -26.29
N ALA A 139 -1.09 2.49 -27.05
CA ALA A 139 -0.32 1.86 -28.11
C ALA A 139 0.77 0.90 -27.61
N ALA A 140 1.06 0.86 -26.30
CA ALA A 140 1.99 -0.11 -25.73
C ALA A 140 1.50 -1.55 -25.98
N SER A 141 2.38 -2.39 -26.54
CA SER A 141 2.09 -3.80 -26.81
C SER A 141 2.04 -4.62 -25.52
N ASP A 142 1.12 -5.59 -25.43
CA ASP A 142 1.08 -6.55 -24.33
C ASP A 142 2.42 -7.29 -24.19
N ALA A 143 3.17 -7.52 -25.27
CA ALA A 143 4.49 -8.16 -25.21
C ALA A 143 5.47 -7.38 -24.31
N LEU A 144 5.54 -6.06 -24.46
CA LEU A 144 6.39 -5.19 -23.65
C LEU A 144 5.93 -5.17 -22.18
N LEU A 145 4.62 -5.16 -21.94
CA LEU A 145 4.07 -5.23 -20.59
C LEU A 145 4.41 -6.57 -19.91
N LEU A 146 4.27 -7.68 -20.61
CA LEU A 146 4.56 -9.03 -20.08
C LEU A 146 6.05 -9.21 -19.79
N GLU A 147 6.94 -8.73 -20.67
CA GLU A 147 8.39 -8.69 -20.43
C GLU A 147 8.70 -7.86 -19.17
N ARG A 148 8.07 -6.70 -19.05
CA ARG A 148 8.27 -5.82 -17.90
C ARG A 148 7.79 -6.44 -16.59
N LEU A 149 6.62 -7.09 -16.62
CA LEU A 149 6.08 -7.84 -15.46
C LEU A 149 7.03 -8.95 -15.03
N ASP A 150 7.62 -9.67 -15.98
CA ASP A 150 8.56 -10.74 -15.67
C ASP A 150 9.89 -10.20 -15.10
N SER A 151 10.41 -9.10 -15.65
CA SER A 151 11.58 -8.40 -15.09
C SER A 151 11.33 -7.91 -13.66
N VAL A 152 10.17 -7.29 -13.42
CA VAL A 152 9.75 -6.81 -12.11
C VAL A 152 9.55 -7.98 -11.13
N ARG A 153 8.96 -9.11 -11.57
CA ARG A 153 8.85 -10.36 -10.78
C ARG A 153 10.23 -10.85 -10.32
N HIS A 154 11.21 -10.92 -11.20
CA HIS A 154 12.59 -11.30 -10.84
C HIS A 154 13.20 -10.34 -9.80
N ASP A 155 12.99 -9.03 -9.95
CA ASP A 155 13.42 -8.06 -8.94
C ASP A 155 12.67 -8.24 -7.60
N HIS A 156 11.38 -8.55 -7.61
CA HIS A 156 10.63 -8.93 -6.40
C HIS A 156 11.24 -10.13 -5.73
N GLN A 157 11.51 -11.20 -6.48
CA GLN A 157 12.12 -12.41 -5.95
C GLN A 157 13.47 -12.11 -5.28
N ARG A 158 14.38 -11.39 -5.96
CA ARG A 158 15.70 -11.02 -5.42
C ARG A 158 15.61 -10.14 -4.17
N ARG A 159 14.79 -9.10 -4.20
CA ARG A 159 14.65 -8.17 -3.06
C ARG A 159 13.94 -8.82 -1.88
N CYS A 160 12.89 -9.61 -2.11
CA CYS A 160 12.22 -10.35 -1.05
C CYS A 160 13.16 -11.37 -0.41
N ARG A 161 13.98 -12.08 -1.19
CA ARG A 161 14.99 -13.00 -0.64
C ARG A 161 15.90 -12.29 0.36
N ARG A 162 16.54 -11.19 -0.05
CA ARG A 162 17.41 -10.37 0.80
C ARG A 162 16.70 -9.84 2.05
N LEU A 163 15.47 -9.35 1.91
CA LEU A 163 14.69 -8.84 3.04
C LEU A 163 14.28 -9.95 4.01
N ILE A 164 13.94 -11.14 3.52
CA ILE A 164 13.59 -12.30 4.34
C ILE A 164 14.82 -12.78 5.10
N GLU A 165 15.96 -12.95 4.45
CA GLU A 165 17.22 -13.37 5.07
C GLU A 165 17.63 -12.36 6.15
N ALA A 166 17.73 -11.08 5.82
CA ALA A 166 18.06 -10.04 6.80
C ALA A 166 17.05 -9.99 7.98
N ALA A 167 15.77 -10.22 7.72
CA ALA A 167 14.76 -10.25 8.78
C ALA A 167 14.79 -11.55 9.61
N ARG A 168 15.24 -12.68 9.05
CA ARG A 168 15.49 -13.93 9.79
C ARG A 168 16.66 -13.76 10.75
N ASP A 169 17.78 -13.22 10.27
CA ASP A 169 18.99 -13.06 11.08
C ASP A 169 18.77 -12.10 12.24
N SER A 170 18.03 -11.02 11.99
CA SER A 170 17.70 -10.07 13.05
C SER A 170 16.35 -9.39 12.75
N PRO A 171 15.23 -9.86 13.35
CA PRO A 171 13.88 -9.37 13.10
C PRO A 171 13.62 -8.04 13.84
N ARG A 172 14.38 -7.00 13.47
CA ARG A 172 14.23 -5.63 13.93
C ARG A 172 13.06 -4.96 13.21
N ARG A 173 12.39 -4.03 13.89
CA ARG A 173 11.26 -3.24 13.35
C ARG A 173 11.54 -2.71 11.95
N LYS A 174 12.68 -2.03 11.73
CA LYS A 174 13.07 -1.47 10.42
C LYS A 174 13.08 -2.52 9.30
N ARG A 175 13.60 -3.73 9.56
CA ARG A 175 13.69 -4.81 8.56
C ARG A 175 12.30 -5.42 8.27
N LEU A 176 11.49 -5.63 9.31
CA LEU A 176 10.11 -6.10 9.18
C LEU A 176 9.23 -5.08 8.45
N HIS A 177 9.42 -3.79 8.69
CA HIS A 177 8.76 -2.70 7.99
C HIS A 177 9.13 -2.70 6.50
N ALA A 178 10.42 -2.82 6.17
CA ALA A 178 10.86 -2.90 4.77
C ALA A 178 10.25 -4.11 4.03
N LEU A 179 10.20 -5.27 4.70
CA LEU A 179 9.52 -6.46 4.18
C LEU A 179 8.01 -6.19 3.95
N ARG A 180 7.32 -5.57 4.91
CA ARG A 180 5.91 -5.18 4.76
C ARG A 180 5.70 -4.25 3.56
N LEU A 181 6.55 -3.25 3.37
CA LEU A 181 6.45 -2.34 2.23
C LEU A 181 6.62 -3.09 0.90
N ARG A 182 7.59 -4.01 0.81
CA ARG A 182 7.78 -4.81 -0.39
C ARG A 182 6.58 -5.70 -0.69
N LEU A 183 6.02 -6.36 0.34
CA LEU A 183 4.79 -7.13 0.21
C LEU A 183 3.61 -6.26 -0.26
N LYS A 184 3.53 -4.99 0.17
CA LYS A 184 2.50 -4.05 -0.28
C LYS A 184 2.61 -3.75 -1.77
N THR A 185 3.80 -3.39 -2.26
CA THR A 185 4.04 -3.19 -3.69
C THR A 185 3.59 -4.41 -4.50
N ILE A 186 4.07 -5.59 -4.11
CA ILE A 186 3.74 -6.88 -4.74
C ILE A 186 2.23 -7.11 -4.80
N ARG A 187 1.52 -6.87 -3.69
CA ARG A 187 0.07 -7.02 -3.63
C ARG A 187 -0.62 -6.04 -4.59
N TYR A 188 -0.25 -4.76 -4.58
CA TYR A 188 -0.91 -3.77 -5.44
C TYR A 188 -0.71 -4.07 -6.91
N GLN A 189 0.48 -4.54 -7.31
CA GLN A 189 0.72 -4.97 -8.68
C GLN A 189 -0.10 -6.19 -9.09
N ARG A 190 -0.43 -7.08 -8.13
CA ARG A 190 -1.33 -8.22 -8.38
C ARG A 190 -2.80 -7.86 -8.37
N GLU A 191 -3.20 -6.79 -7.68
CA GLU A 191 -4.60 -6.34 -7.67
C GLU A 191 -5.10 -5.86 -9.04
N TRP A 192 -4.21 -5.57 -10.01
CA TRP A 192 -4.61 -5.11 -11.34
C TRP A 192 -5.06 -6.22 -12.28
N PHE A 193 -4.68 -7.45 -11.98
CA PHE A 193 -4.99 -8.61 -12.81
C PHE A 193 -6.00 -9.49 -12.09
N GLU A 194 -7.02 -9.94 -12.81
CA GLU A 194 -8.00 -10.85 -12.24
C GLU A 194 -7.35 -12.18 -11.83
N PRO A 195 -7.72 -12.75 -10.68
CA PRO A 195 -7.22 -14.06 -10.29
C PRO A 195 -7.70 -15.15 -11.25
N GLN A 196 -6.82 -15.55 -12.17
CA GLN A 196 -7.11 -16.62 -13.14
C GLN A 196 -7.23 -18.03 -12.51
N THR A 197 -6.70 -18.25 -11.29
CA THR A 197 -6.68 -19.58 -10.64
C THR A 197 -6.93 -19.47 -9.12
N ASP A 198 -7.32 -20.59 -8.50
CA ASP A 198 -7.40 -20.68 -7.03
C ASP A 198 -6.04 -20.46 -6.35
N GLN A 199 -4.96 -20.84 -7.02
CA GLN A 199 -3.60 -20.60 -6.54
C GLN A 199 -3.29 -19.09 -6.47
N HIS A 200 -3.77 -18.29 -7.44
CA HIS A 200 -3.67 -16.82 -7.37
C HIS A 200 -4.39 -16.27 -6.14
N ARG A 201 -5.64 -16.68 -5.92
CA ARG A 201 -6.44 -16.25 -4.78
C ARG A 201 -5.80 -16.64 -3.46
N ALA A 202 -5.30 -17.87 -3.35
CA ALA A 202 -4.62 -18.37 -2.15
C ALA A 202 -3.34 -17.57 -1.84
N CYS A 203 -2.50 -17.32 -2.86
CA CYS A 203 -1.29 -16.52 -2.72
C CYS A 203 -1.62 -15.08 -2.24
N GLN A 204 -2.61 -14.43 -2.86
CA GLN A 204 -3.04 -13.09 -2.48
C GLN A 204 -3.54 -13.04 -1.04
N LYS A 205 -4.39 -14.00 -0.63
CA LYS A 205 -4.86 -14.13 0.77
C LYS A 205 -3.70 -14.26 1.76
N GLN A 206 -2.68 -15.05 1.43
CA GLN A 206 -1.49 -15.20 2.27
C GLN A 206 -0.69 -13.90 2.36
N ILE A 207 -0.48 -13.17 1.26
CA ILE A 207 0.19 -11.86 1.28
C ILE A 207 -0.58 -10.87 2.16
N ILE A 208 -1.91 -10.80 2.03
CA ILE A 208 -2.77 -9.92 2.86
C ILE A 208 -2.61 -10.26 4.35
N ARG A 209 -2.66 -11.55 4.70
CA ARG A 209 -2.46 -12.00 6.08
C ARG A 209 -1.11 -11.56 6.65
N LEU A 210 -0.03 -11.73 5.90
CA LEU A 210 1.31 -11.31 6.31
C LEU A 210 1.41 -9.79 6.50
N GLN A 211 0.84 -9.03 5.58
CA GLN A 211 0.78 -7.57 5.69
C GLN A 211 0.02 -7.12 6.94
N GLY A 212 -1.05 -7.84 7.31
CA GLY A 212 -1.81 -7.62 8.53
C GLY A 212 -0.97 -7.85 9.78
N LEU A 213 -0.28 -9.00 9.87
CA LEU A 213 0.60 -9.32 11.01
C LEU A 213 1.73 -8.30 11.19
N LEU A 214 2.44 -7.98 10.10
CA LEU A 214 3.52 -6.99 10.15
C LEU A 214 2.96 -5.57 10.38
N GLY A 215 1.78 -5.28 9.85
CA GLY A 215 1.13 -3.97 10.01
C GLY A 215 0.68 -3.68 11.43
N GLN A 216 0.05 -4.67 12.06
CA GLN A 216 -0.37 -4.56 13.46
C GLN A 216 0.83 -4.30 14.38
N TYR A 217 1.97 -4.95 14.14
CA TYR A 217 3.18 -4.70 14.92
C TYR A 217 3.71 -3.27 14.74
N GLU A 218 3.74 -2.77 13.50
CA GLU A 218 4.14 -1.39 13.20
C GLU A 218 3.23 -0.36 13.87
N GLU A 219 1.91 -0.57 13.80
CA GLU A 219 0.91 0.32 14.39
C GLU A 219 1.03 0.33 15.92
N LEU A 220 1.07 -0.83 16.57
CA LEU A 220 1.21 -0.93 18.02
C LEU A 220 2.54 -0.37 18.53
N ALA A 221 3.60 -0.42 17.72
CA ALA A 221 4.86 0.23 18.08
C ALA A 221 4.73 1.77 18.14
N ASP A 222 3.94 2.36 17.23
CA ASP A 222 3.63 3.79 17.27
C ASP A 222 2.65 4.12 18.40
N PHE A 223 1.65 3.27 18.64
CA PHE A 223 0.68 3.44 19.74
C PHE A 223 1.38 3.43 21.09
N ARG A 224 2.31 2.50 21.31
CA ARG A 224 3.11 2.45 22.54
C ARG A 224 3.92 3.73 22.75
N ARG A 225 4.45 4.33 21.68
CA ARG A 225 5.17 5.60 21.78
C ARG A 225 4.22 6.75 22.10
N TRP A 226 3.04 6.80 21.48
CA TRP A 226 2.08 7.89 21.64
C TRP A 226 1.24 7.79 22.91
N GLY A 227 1.06 6.58 23.42
CA GLY A 227 0.25 6.24 24.59
C GLY A 227 0.87 6.62 25.93
N LYS A 228 2.14 7.03 25.97
CA LYS A 228 2.85 7.41 27.22
C LYS A 228 2.18 8.51 28.07
N ARG A 229 1.23 9.25 27.50
CA ARG A 229 0.49 10.33 28.16
C ARG A 229 -0.99 9.98 28.41
N LEU A 230 -1.37 8.73 28.17
CA LEU A 230 -2.72 8.23 28.41
C LEU A 230 -2.81 7.62 29.81
N SER A 231 -4.01 7.23 30.23
CA SER A 231 -4.22 6.51 31.50
C SER A 231 -3.34 5.26 31.61
N ALA A 232 -2.98 4.89 32.86
CA ALA A 232 -2.14 3.72 33.12
C ALA A 232 -2.75 2.42 32.56
N VAL A 233 -4.07 2.26 32.71
CA VAL A 233 -4.83 1.11 32.17
C VAL A 233 -4.65 0.97 30.66
N VAL A 234 -4.79 2.08 29.92
CA VAL A 234 -4.59 2.07 28.45
C VAL A 234 -3.13 1.79 28.09
N GLN A 235 -2.17 2.33 28.84
CA GLN A 235 -0.75 2.08 28.61
C GLN A 235 -0.38 0.60 28.77
N ASP A 236 -0.90 -0.04 29.81
CA ASP A 236 -0.68 -1.47 30.07
C ASP A 236 -1.31 -2.34 28.99
N ARG A 237 -2.51 -1.98 28.53
CA ARG A 237 -3.17 -2.68 27.43
C ARG A 237 -2.36 -2.61 26.14
N ILE A 238 -1.97 -1.39 25.73
CA ILE A 238 -1.14 -1.17 24.53
C ILE A 238 0.17 -1.96 24.63
N THR A 239 0.80 -1.95 25.80
CA THR A 239 2.07 -2.67 26.02
C THR A 239 1.90 -4.18 25.86
N THR A 240 0.82 -4.73 26.40
CA THR A 240 0.48 -6.16 26.27
C THR A 240 0.25 -6.55 24.82
N ASP A 241 -0.58 -5.78 24.10
CA ASP A 241 -0.90 -6.07 22.70
C ASP A 241 0.33 -5.89 21.81
N TRP A 242 1.16 -4.87 22.06
CA TRP A 242 2.44 -4.69 21.38
C TRP A 242 3.39 -5.87 21.59
N LYS A 243 3.54 -6.38 22.83
CA LYS A 243 4.38 -7.55 23.12
C LYS A 243 3.91 -8.78 22.33
N LYS A 244 2.59 -9.05 22.33
CA LYS A 244 1.96 -10.14 21.58
C LYS A 244 2.22 -10.00 20.07
N SER A 245 1.95 -8.82 19.51
CA SER A 245 2.13 -8.56 18.08
C SER A 245 3.60 -8.64 17.66
N ARG A 246 4.53 -8.11 18.47
CA ARG A 246 5.98 -8.23 18.26
C ARG A 246 6.42 -9.69 18.19
N LYS A 247 5.96 -10.54 19.12
CA LYS A 247 6.28 -11.98 19.12
C LYS A 247 5.82 -12.65 17.83
N ARG A 248 4.61 -12.34 17.35
CA ARG A 248 4.06 -12.89 16.09
C ARG A 248 4.81 -12.38 14.86
N ALA A 249 5.02 -11.06 14.74
CA ALA A 249 5.70 -10.45 13.61
C ALA A 249 7.15 -10.94 13.44
N ARG A 250 7.86 -11.18 14.55
CA ARG A 250 9.23 -11.71 14.52
C ARG A 250 9.35 -13.15 14.03
N LYS A 251 8.27 -13.93 14.10
CA LYS A 251 8.24 -15.29 13.54
C LYS A 251 7.96 -15.32 12.04
N VAL A 252 7.41 -14.23 11.49
CA VAL A 252 7.01 -14.16 10.07
C VAL A 252 8.15 -14.57 9.13
N PRO A 253 9.39 -14.03 9.23
CA PRO A 253 10.44 -14.35 8.27
C PRO A 253 10.76 -15.84 8.16
N GLY A 254 10.64 -16.60 9.27
CA GLY A 254 10.83 -18.06 9.27
C GLY A 254 9.88 -18.79 8.31
N ASN A 255 8.65 -18.29 8.16
CA ASN A 255 7.56 -18.96 7.45
C ASN A 255 7.33 -18.45 6.01
N LEU A 256 8.34 -17.83 5.38
CA LEU A 256 8.22 -17.22 4.04
C LEU A 256 8.87 -18.01 2.90
N SER A 257 9.16 -19.30 3.10
CA SER A 257 9.70 -20.17 2.04
C SER A 257 8.72 -20.30 0.85
N TRP A 258 7.41 -20.32 1.12
CA TRP A 258 6.38 -20.37 0.08
C TRP A 258 6.41 -19.13 -0.82
N LEU A 259 6.67 -17.93 -0.27
CA LEU A 259 6.67 -16.69 -1.05
C LEU A 259 7.83 -16.69 -2.06
N ARG A 260 8.97 -17.27 -1.68
CA ARG A 260 10.11 -17.45 -2.59
C ARG A 260 9.77 -18.36 -3.77
N ARG A 261 9.03 -19.46 -3.52
CA ARG A 261 8.52 -20.35 -4.57
C ARG A 261 7.50 -19.65 -5.44
N ALA A 262 6.50 -19.02 -4.82
CA ALA A 262 5.43 -18.32 -5.52
C ALA A 262 5.99 -17.27 -6.49
N LEU A 263 6.92 -16.40 -6.04
CA LEU A 263 7.59 -15.41 -6.90
C LEU A 263 8.45 -16.02 -8.02
N GLY A 264 8.86 -17.28 -7.87
CA GLY A 264 9.59 -18.02 -8.90
C GLY A 264 8.72 -18.61 -10.00
N THR A 265 7.44 -18.85 -9.74
CA THR A 265 6.47 -19.45 -10.68
C THR A 265 5.83 -18.37 -11.54
N ARG A 266 6.16 -18.30 -12.83
CA ARG A 266 5.72 -17.21 -13.73
C ARG A 266 4.20 -17.11 -13.84
N GLU A 267 3.53 -18.26 -13.93
CA GLU A 267 2.08 -18.40 -14.09
C GLU A 267 1.32 -17.75 -12.94
N LEU A 268 1.92 -17.67 -11.75
CA LEU A 268 1.31 -17.05 -10.57
C LEU A 268 1.32 -15.50 -10.59
N TRP A 269 2.03 -14.88 -11.54
CA TRP A 269 2.35 -13.44 -11.54
C TRP A 269 2.09 -12.75 -12.86
N VAL A 270 2.35 -13.44 -13.97
CA VAL A 270 2.17 -12.91 -15.32
C VAL A 270 0.87 -13.49 -15.86
N PRO A 271 -0.11 -12.65 -16.26
CA PRO A 271 -1.34 -13.16 -16.87
C PRO A 271 -1.01 -13.87 -18.18
N SER A 272 -1.74 -14.95 -18.45
CA SER A 272 -1.73 -15.62 -19.77
C SER A 272 -2.27 -14.73 -20.88
#